data_AF-A0A2X3V8P8-F1
#
_entry.id   AF-A0A2X3V8P8-F1
#
_cell.length_a   1.000
_cell.length_b   1.000
_cell.length_c   1.000
_cell.angle_alpha   90.00
_cell.angle_beta   90.00
_cell.angle_gamma   90.00
#
_symmetry.space_group_name_H-M   'P 1'
#
loop_
_entity.id
_entity.type
_entity.pdbx_description
1 polymer ?
#
loop_
_entity_poly.entity_id
_entity_poly.type
_entity_poly.pdbx_seq_one_letter_code
_entity_poly.pdbx_strand_id
1 'polypeptide(L)'
;MTDKMKKTAEDMSITLTKISISLLFIASIILIALGPWVVNLVIEFPSPFFQGETRFWILLLLGYVLGCLALACIVHLYRLLSRIGKNQVFITQNVQYMRYLGWEVGTVALISLFMGLTAYLPMLLVTVSCSILTLIIRVIRNAFGKAIELQDQVDYTI
;
A
#
# COMPACT_ATOMS: atom_id res chain seq x y z
N MET A 1 37.87 0.29 -2.55
CA MET A 1 37.19 -0.63 -1.61
C MET A 1 35.74 -0.22 -1.30
N THR A 2 35.35 1.03 -1.59
CA THR A 2 34.04 1.64 -1.28
C THR A 2 32.88 1.25 -2.20
N ASP A 3 33.14 1.06 -3.51
CA ASP A 3 32.06 0.83 -4.49
C ASP A 3 31.45 -0.58 -4.40
N LYS A 4 32.30 -1.59 -4.23
CA LYS A 4 31.87 -3.01 -4.06
C LYS A 4 31.02 -3.20 -2.79
N MET A 5 31.36 -2.51 -1.70
CA MET A 5 30.59 -2.57 -0.44
C MET A 5 29.24 -1.86 -0.55
N LYS A 6 29.18 -0.73 -1.28
CA LYS A 6 27.94 0.02 -1.50
C LYS A 6 26.92 -0.79 -2.30
N LYS A 7 27.37 -1.44 -3.38
CA LYS A 7 26.54 -2.33 -4.19
C LYS A 7 25.95 -3.49 -3.37
N THR A 8 26.76 -4.13 -2.53
CA THR A 8 26.31 -5.21 -1.63
C THR A 8 25.26 -4.73 -0.62
N ALA A 9 25.42 -3.51 -0.07
CA ALA A 9 24.45 -2.97 0.88
C ALA A 9 23.10 -2.64 0.23
N GLU A 10 23.10 -2.08 -0.98
CA GLU A 10 21.89 -1.78 -1.75
C GLU A 10 21.15 -3.09 -2.14
N ASP A 11 21.87 -4.08 -2.65
CA ASP A 11 21.32 -5.39 -3.01
C ASP A 11 20.72 -6.12 -1.80
N MET A 12 21.37 -6.02 -0.63
CA MET A 12 20.87 -6.57 0.63
C MET A 12 19.60 -5.84 1.09
N SER A 13 19.54 -4.51 0.97
CA SER A 13 18.36 -3.72 1.34
C SER A 13 17.13 -4.07 0.48
N ILE A 14 17.34 -4.26 -0.82
CA ILE A 14 16.29 -4.68 -1.76
C ILE A 14 15.82 -6.10 -1.42
N THR A 15 16.74 -7.00 -1.12
CA THR A 15 16.42 -8.39 -0.75
C THR A 15 15.62 -8.43 0.56
N LEU A 16 16.05 -7.68 1.58
CA LEU A 16 15.34 -7.58 2.86
C LEU A 16 13.92 -7.03 2.67
N THR A 17 13.78 -5.99 1.85
CA THR A 17 12.46 -5.39 1.56
C THR A 17 11.56 -6.39 0.81
N LYS A 18 12.09 -7.17 -0.14
CA LYS A 18 11.34 -8.24 -0.81
C LYS A 18 10.86 -9.32 0.17
N ILE A 19 11.71 -9.73 1.11
CA ILE A 19 11.33 -10.72 2.14
C ILE A 19 10.22 -10.15 3.03
N SER A 20 10.35 -8.89 3.47
CA SER A 20 9.32 -8.21 4.26
C SER A 20 7.98 -8.15 3.52
N ILE A 21 7.98 -7.79 2.24
CA ILE A 21 6.78 -7.77 1.39
C ILE A 21 6.16 -9.17 1.27
N SER A 22 6.96 -10.22 1.07
CA SER A 22 6.47 -11.60 1.02
C SER A 22 5.85 -12.06 2.34
N LEU A 23 6.44 -11.69 3.48
CA LEU A 23 5.88 -11.97 4.80
C LEU A 23 4.53 -11.25 5.00
N LEU A 24 4.44 -9.99 4.58
CA LEU A 24 3.18 -9.23 4.61
C LEU A 24 2.11 -9.84 3.71
N PHE A 25 2.49 -10.42 2.57
CA PHE A 25 1.58 -11.14 1.69
C PHE A 25 0.96 -12.35 2.40
N ILE A 26 1.79 -13.19 3.01
CA ILE A 26 1.35 -14.38 3.75
C ILE A 26 0.47 -13.97 4.95
N ALA A 27 0.91 -12.96 5.71
CA ALA A 27 0.13 -12.44 6.83
C ALA A 27 -1.25 -11.91 6.39
N SER A 28 -1.32 -11.24 5.22
CA SER A 28 -2.58 -10.74 4.67
C SER A 28 -3.52 -11.88 4.30
N ILE A 29 -3.02 -12.96 3.69
CA ILE A 29 -3.84 -14.15 3.37
C ILE A 29 -4.38 -14.80 4.65
N ILE A 30 -3.54 -14.93 5.68
CA ILE A 30 -3.96 -15.49 6.98
C ILE A 30 -5.05 -14.61 7.61
N LEU A 31 -4.89 -13.29 7.61
CA LEU A 31 -5.90 -12.37 8.14
C LEU A 31 -7.22 -12.44 7.38
N ILE A 32 -7.19 -12.59 6.05
CA ILE A 32 -8.39 -12.80 5.23
C ILE A 32 -9.07 -14.12 5.59
N ALA A 33 -8.31 -15.20 5.76
CA ALA A 33 -8.86 -16.50 6.17
C ALA A 33 -9.48 -16.46 7.57
N LEU A 34 -8.89 -15.68 8.49
CA LEU A 34 -9.38 -15.44 9.84
C LEU A 34 -10.42 -14.30 9.92
N GLY A 35 -10.92 -13.80 8.78
CA GLY A 35 -11.81 -12.63 8.70
C GLY A 35 -12.99 -12.65 9.67
N PRO A 36 -13.80 -13.74 9.75
CA PRO A 36 -14.93 -13.80 10.68
C PRO A 36 -14.51 -13.68 12.15
N TRP A 37 -13.37 -14.26 12.52
CA TRP A 37 -12.85 -14.17 13.88
C TRP A 37 -12.39 -12.74 14.21
N VAL A 38 -11.73 -12.06 13.26
CA VAL A 38 -11.31 -10.65 13.42
C VAL A 38 -12.53 -9.73 13.58
N VAL A 39 -13.58 -9.92 12.79
CA VAL A 39 -14.80 -9.09 12.88
C VAL A 39 -15.50 -9.31 14.21
N ASN A 40 -15.52 -10.53 14.75
CA ASN A 40 -16.08 -10.80 16.08
C ASN A 40 -15.32 -10.06 17.19
N LEU A 41 -13.99 -9.94 17.11
CA LEU A 41 -13.24 -9.12 18.08
C LEU A 41 -13.59 -7.63 17.97
N VAL A 42 -13.82 -7.14 16.76
CA VAL A 42 -14.15 -5.72 16.52
C VAL A 42 -15.60 -5.41 16.91
N ILE A 43 -16.51 -6.38 16.84
CA ILE A 43 -17.94 -6.15 17.12
C ILE A 43 -18.22 -5.89 18.60
N GLU A 44 -17.36 -6.38 19.50
CA GLU A 44 -17.45 -6.13 20.96
C GLU A 44 -17.35 -4.65 21.32
N PHE A 45 -16.69 -3.84 20.47
CA PHE A 45 -16.62 -2.40 20.71
C PHE A 45 -17.96 -1.73 20.36
N PRO A 46 -18.49 -0.85 21.24
CA PRO A 46 -19.79 -0.22 21.01
C PRO A 46 -19.73 0.73 19.79
N SER A 47 -20.75 0.67 18.93
CA SER A 47 -20.90 1.56 17.76
C SER A 47 -22.26 2.27 17.78
N PRO A 48 -22.31 3.57 17.49
CA PRO A 48 -23.55 4.35 17.60
C PRO A 48 -24.54 4.17 16.43
N PHE A 49 -24.09 3.83 15.22
CA PHE A 49 -24.95 3.87 14.02
C PHE A 49 -25.52 2.53 13.55
N PHE A 50 -24.76 1.44 13.66
CA PHE A 50 -25.19 0.10 13.21
C PHE A 50 -25.19 -0.87 14.39
N GLN A 51 -26.30 -1.56 14.61
CA GLN A 51 -26.48 -2.50 15.72
C GLN A 51 -26.90 -3.89 15.20
N GLY A 52 -26.48 -4.93 15.91
CA GLY A 52 -26.85 -6.32 15.61
C GLY A 52 -26.14 -6.94 14.40
N GLU A 53 -26.76 -7.93 13.77
CA GLU A 53 -26.16 -8.76 12.72
C GLU A 53 -25.79 -7.99 11.45
N THR A 54 -26.48 -6.89 11.14
CA THR A 54 -26.19 -6.07 9.94
C THR A 54 -24.78 -5.47 10.00
N ARG A 55 -24.32 -5.06 11.19
CA ARG A 55 -22.96 -4.56 11.41
C ARG A 55 -21.92 -5.63 11.11
N PHE A 56 -22.15 -6.87 11.53
CA PHE A 56 -21.23 -7.98 11.29
C PHE A 56 -20.99 -8.17 9.80
N TRP A 57 -22.06 -8.27 9.01
CA TRP A 57 -21.98 -8.46 7.56
C TRP A 57 -21.32 -7.29 6.84
N ILE A 58 -21.60 -6.04 7.23
CA ILE A 58 -20.98 -4.85 6.64
C ILE A 58 -19.47 -4.82 6.93
N LEU A 59 -19.07 -5.03 8.18
CA LEU A 59 -17.66 -5.06 8.58
C LEU A 59 -16.91 -6.20 7.89
N LEU A 60 -17.53 -7.37 7.77
CA LEU A 60 -16.96 -8.52 7.09
C LEU A 60 -16.74 -8.25 5.59
N LEU A 61 -17.75 -7.70 4.90
CA LEU A 61 -17.65 -7.35 3.49
C LEU A 61 -16.57 -6.28 3.25
N LEU A 62 -16.57 -5.21 4.04
CA LEU A 62 -15.56 -4.15 3.93
C LEU A 62 -14.15 -4.68 4.27
N GLY A 63 -14.04 -5.56 5.26
CA GLY A 63 -12.79 -6.24 5.61
C GLY A 63 -12.23 -7.07 4.47
N TYR A 64 -13.07 -7.83 3.76
CA TYR A 64 -12.63 -8.58 2.58
C TYR A 64 -12.20 -7.68 1.43
N VAL A 65 -12.93 -6.58 1.17
CA VAL A 65 -12.53 -5.59 0.15
C VAL A 65 -11.17 -4.98 0.49
N LEU A 66 -10.96 -4.58 1.76
CA LEU A 66 -9.67 -4.08 2.24
C LEU A 66 -8.56 -5.13 2.11
N GLY A 67 -8.85 -6.39 2.41
CA GLY A 67 -7.92 -7.50 2.21
C GLY A 67 -7.50 -7.69 0.76
N CYS A 68 -8.45 -7.66 -0.18
CA CYS A 68 -8.16 -7.73 -1.61
C CYS A 68 -7.30 -6.54 -2.08
N LEU A 69 -7.61 -5.33 -1.63
CA LEU A 69 -6.82 -4.13 -1.93
C LEU A 69 -5.40 -4.22 -1.35
N ALA A 70 -5.24 -4.77 -0.14
CA ALA A 70 -3.94 -4.98 0.48
C ALA A 70 -3.09 -5.96 -0.35
N LEU A 71 -3.66 -7.09 -0.79
CA LEU A 71 -2.96 -8.04 -1.66
C LEU A 71 -2.55 -7.41 -2.99
N ALA A 72 -3.43 -6.64 -3.62
CA ALA A 72 -3.13 -5.93 -4.86
C ALA A 72 -1.98 -4.93 -4.68
N CYS A 73 -2.02 -4.14 -3.60
CA CYS A 73 -0.96 -3.20 -3.22
C CYS A 73 0.38 -3.89 -3.00
N ILE A 74 0.41 -5.02 -2.29
CA ILE A 74 1.62 -5.82 -2.05
C ILE A 74 2.21 -6.32 -3.38
N VAL A 75 1.38 -6.81 -4.31
CA VAL A 75 1.83 -7.27 -5.62
C VAL A 75 2.42 -6.12 -6.46
N HIS A 76 1.75 -4.97 -6.49
CA HIS A 76 2.24 -3.79 -7.19
C HIS A 76 3.57 -3.28 -6.59
N LEU A 77 3.68 -3.27 -5.27
CA LEU A 77 4.90 -2.88 -4.57
C LEU A 77 6.06 -3.85 -4.86
N TYR A 78 5.79 -5.16 -4.84
CA TYR A 78 6.78 -6.18 -5.20
C TYR A 78 7.30 -6.00 -6.63
N ARG A 79 6.40 -5.75 -7.59
CA ARG A 79 6.77 -5.52 -9.00
C ARG A 79 7.60 -4.25 -9.15
N LEU A 80 7.24 -3.17 -8.48
CA LEU A 80 7.99 -1.92 -8.47
C LEU A 80 9.40 -2.13 -7.91
N LEU A 81 9.51 -2.77 -6.74
CA LEU A 81 10.79 -3.05 -6.08
C LEU A 81 11.68 -3.99 -6.92
N SER A 82 11.09 -4.99 -7.57
CA SER A 82 11.83 -5.91 -8.44
C SER A 82 12.47 -5.19 -9.64
N ARG A 83 11.81 -4.14 -10.17
CA ARG A 83 12.34 -3.31 -11.26
C ARG A 83 13.43 -2.36 -10.77
N ILE A 84 13.24 -1.75 -9.60
CA ILE A 84 14.27 -0.92 -8.97
C ILE A 84 15.55 -1.74 -8.75
N GLY A 85 15.43 -2.97 -8.25
CA GLY A 85 16.58 -3.87 -8.09
C GLY A 85 17.24 -4.35 -9.38
N LYS A 86 16.61 -4.10 -10.55
CA LYS A 86 17.23 -4.32 -11.86
C LYS A 86 17.83 -3.03 -12.44
N ASN A 87 17.99 -1.98 -11.63
CA ASN A 87 18.42 -0.64 -12.04
C ASN A 87 17.50 0.05 -13.06
N GLN A 88 16.27 -0.43 -13.23
CA GLN A 88 15.28 0.15 -14.13
C GLN A 88 14.43 1.18 -13.38
N VAL A 89 15.06 2.26 -12.92
CA VAL A 89 14.44 3.27 -12.05
C VAL A 89 13.65 4.30 -12.85
N PHE A 90 14.18 4.77 -13.97
CA PHE A 90 13.61 5.84 -14.82
C PHE A 90 12.78 5.30 -15.98
N ILE A 91 11.83 4.41 -15.70
CA ILE A 91 10.87 3.96 -16.72
C ILE A 91 9.48 4.52 -16.39
N THR A 92 8.78 5.02 -17.41
CA THR A 92 7.41 5.56 -17.30
C THR A 92 6.45 4.56 -16.65
N GLN A 93 6.72 3.27 -16.83
CA GLN A 93 5.95 2.19 -16.21
C GLN A 93 6.01 2.21 -14.67
N ASN A 94 7.13 2.61 -14.06
CA ASN A 94 7.24 2.71 -12.59
C ASN A 94 6.34 3.83 -12.05
N VAL A 95 6.24 4.95 -12.78
CA VAL A 95 5.31 6.05 -12.46
C VAL A 95 3.85 5.60 -12.58
N GLN A 96 3.54 4.66 -13.49
CA GLN A 96 2.21 4.05 -13.56
C GLN A 96 1.95 3.12 -12.37
N TYR A 97 2.91 2.29 -11.95
CA TYR A 97 2.75 1.48 -10.73
C TYR A 97 2.57 2.34 -9.48
N MET A 98 3.31 3.44 -9.35
CA MET A 98 3.09 4.44 -8.28
C MET A 98 1.69 5.08 -8.37
N ARG A 99 1.11 5.21 -9.56
CA ARG A 99 -0.28 5.66 -9.74
C ARG A 99 -1.24 4.67 -9.09
N TYR A 100 -1.10 3.39 -9.46
CA TYR A 100 -1.99 2.33 -8.96
C TYR A 100 -1.89 2.23 -7.44
N LEU A 101 -0.68 2.23 -6.88
CA LEU A 101 -0.47 2.25 -5.43
C LEU A 101 -1.15 3.45 -4.76
N GLY A 102 -1.04 4.65 -5.34
CA GLY A 102 -1.70 5.84 -4.81
C GLY A 102 -3.23 5.75 -4.83
N TRP A 103 -3.81 5.12 -5.86
CA TRP A 103 -5.27 4.89 -5.91
C TRP A 103 -5.71 3.80 -4.94
N GLU A 104 -4.95 2.71 -4.79
CA GLU A 104 -5.25 1.63 -3.86
C GLU A 104 -5.23 2.14 -2.41
N VAL A 105 -4.16 2.81 -1.99
CA VAL A 105 -4.04 3.38 -0.64
C VAL A 105 -5.08 4.48 -0.41
N GLY A 106 -5.38 5.30 -1.43
CA GLY A 106 -6.43 6.31 -1.35
C GLY A 106 -7.83 5.71 -1.19
N THR A 107 -8.10 4.59 -1.85
CA THR A 107 -9.37 3.84 -1.71
C THR A 107 -9.49 3.24 -0.31
N VAL A 108 -8.40 2.68 0.22
CA VAL A 108 -8.32 2.20 1.61
C VAL A 108 -8.57 3.33 2.61
N ALA A 109 -8.04 4.53 2.37
CA ALA A 109 -8.30 5.70 3.20
C ALA A 109 -9.80 6.10 3.18
N LEU A 110 -10.45 6.06 2.02
CA LEU A 110 -11.87 6.38 1.90
C LEU A 110 -12.75 5.35 2.62
N ILE A 111 -12.46 4.05 2.45
CA ILE A 111 -13.19 2.97 3.13
C ILE A 111 -12.99 3.07 4.64
N SER A 112 -11.76 3.29 5.10
CA SER A 112 -11.46 3.42 6.54
C SER A 112 -12.07 4.68 7.15
N LEU A 113 -12.19 5.79 6.39
CA LEU A 113 -12.90 6.99 6.83
C LEU A 113 -14.38 6.71 7.05
N PHE A 114 -15.01 6.04 6.08
CA PHE A 114 -16.42 5.66 6.18
C PHE A 114 -16.65 4.77 7.40
N MET A 115 -15.83 3.74 7.59
CA MET A 115 -15.91 2.84 8.76
C MET A 115 -15.61 3.58 10.08
N GLY A 116 -14.65 4.50 10.09
CA GLY A 116 -14.25 5.24 11.28
C GLY A 116 -15.32 6.22 11.75
N LEU A 117 -16.03 6.85 10.82
CA LEU A 117 -17.15 7.74 11.13
C LEU A 117 -18.36 6.96 11.67
N THR A 118 -18.59 5.73 11.20
CA THR A 118 -19.80 4.97 11.53
C THR A 118 -19.64 3.96 12.67
N ALA A 119 -18.45 3.39 12.88
CA ALA A 119 -18.32 2.15 13.64
C ALA A 119 -17.12 2.02 14.58
N TYR A 120 -15.92 2.52 14.22
CA TYR A 120 -14.70 2.18 14.99
C TYR A 120 -13.64 3.28 15.00
N LEU A 121 -13.47 3.96 16.14
CA LEU A 121 -12.58 5.12 16.32
C LEU A 121 -11.13 4.85 15.86
N PRO A 122 -10.50 3.68 16.12
CA PRO A 122 -9.17 3.37 15.59
C PRO A 122 -9.07 3.40 14.05
N MET A 123 -10.16 3.19 13.31
CA MET A 123 -10.14 3.31 11.83
C MET A 123 -9.90 4.75 11.36
N LEU A 124 -10.24 5.76 12.17
CA LEU A 124 -9.90 7.15 11.86
C LEU A 124 -8.38 7.37 11.90
N LEU A 125 -7.66 6.70 12.81
CA LEU A 125 -6.19 6.76 12.83
C LEU A 125 -5.59 6.09 11.57
N VAL A 126 -6.16 4.97 11.14
CA VAL A 126 -5.79 4.30 9.88
C VAL A 126 -6.05 5.23 8.69
N THR A 127 -7.20 5.91 8.68
CA THR A 127 -7.57 6.88 7.64
C THR A 127 -6.52 7.98 7.52
N VAL A 128 -6.12 8.59 8.65
CA VAL A 128 -5.10 9.65 8.66
C VAL A 128 -3.77 9.11 8.13
N SER A 129 -3.37 7.92 8.57
CA SER A 129 -2.13 7.26 8.15
C SER A 129 -2.11 6.97 6.65
N CYS A 130 -3.18 6.38 6.11
CA CYS A 130 -3.33 6.10 4.69
C CYS A 130 -3.45 7.38 3.84
N SER A 131 -4.07 8.44 4.38
CA SER A 131 -4.17 9.73 3.70
C SER A 131 -2.79 10.36 3.53
N ILE A 132 -1.97 10.37 4.59
CA ILE A 132 -0.59 10.85 4.52
C ILE A 132 0.21 10.01 3.52
N LEU A 133 0.11 8.68 3.60
CA LEU A 133 0.80 7.78 2.67
C LEU A 133 0.39 8.02 1.21
N THR A 134 -0.89 8.27 0.95
CA THR A 134 -1.41 8.61 -0.38
C THR A 134 -0.78 9.91 -0.90
N LEU A 135 -0.67 10.93 -0.05
CA LEU A 135 -0.01 12.19 -0.42
C LEU A 135 1.48 11.98 -0.71
N ILE A 136 2.18 11.22 0.12
CA ILE A 136 3.60 10.88 -0.10
C ILE A 136 3.79 10.18 -1.45
N ILE A 137 2.97 9.17 -1.75
CA ILE A 137 3.03 8.45 -3.03
C ILE A 137 2.80 9.41 -4.21
N ARG A 138 1.84 10.36 -4.09
CA ARG A 138 1.59 11.36 -5.13
C ARG A 138 2.77 12.31 -5.34
N VAL A 139 3.41 12.77 -4.26
CA VAL A 139 4.59 13.64 -4.33
C VAL A 139 5.75 12.91 -5.00
N ILE A 140 6.05 11.69 -4.57
CA ILE A 140 7.10 10.85 -5.16
C ILE A 140 6.81 10.63 -6.64
N ARG A 141 5.58 10.25 -6.98
CA ARG A 141 5.17 10.04 -8.38
C ARG A 141 5.40 11.28 -9.25
N ASN A 142 5.06 12.47 -8.75
CA ASN A 142 5.27 13.73 -9.46
C ASN A 142 6.76 14.03 -9.65
N ALA A 143 7.57 13.85 -8.61
CA ALA A 143 9.03 14.03 -8.67
C ALA A 143 9.69 13.09 -9.69
N PHE A 144 9.31 11.80 -9.68
CA PHE A 144 9.79 10.82 -10.66
C PHE A 144 9.34 11.16 -12.08
N GLY A 145 8.09 11.62 -12.26
CA GLY A 145 7.61 12.09 -13.56
C GLY A 145 8.46 13.24 -14.11
N LYS A 146 8.81 14.21 -13.26
CA LYS A 146 9.69 15.32 -13.63
C LYS A 146 11.13 14.88 -13.90
N ALA A 147 11.66 13.92 -13.15
CA ALA A 147 12.99 13.38 -13.38
C ALA A 147 13.10 12.67 -14.75
N ILE A 148 12.07 11.91 -15.15
CA ILE A 148 12.02 11.26 -16.47
C ILE A 148 11.96 12.31 -17.59
N GLU A 149 11.14 13.36 -17.44
CA GLU A 149 11.05 14.46 -18.42
C GLU A 149 12.40 15.18 -18.60
N LEU A 150 13.14 15.42 -17.52
CA LEU A 150 14.46 16.04 -17.58
C LEU A 150 15.50 15.12 -18.26
N GLN A 151 15.45 13.81 -18.00
CA GLN A 151 16.33 12.86 -18.66
C GLN A 151 16.08 12.82 -20.17
N ASP A 152 14.81 12.80 -20.57
CA ASP A 152 14.40 12.79 -21.98
C ASP A 152 14.92 14.04 -22.71
N GLN A 153 14.82 15.23 -22.09
CA GLN A 153 15.36 16.47 -22.66
C GLN A 153 16.88 16.46 -22.86
N VAL A 154 17.63 15.86 -21.94
CA VAL A 154 19.10 15.73 -22.08
C VAL A 154 19.45 14.79 -23.23
N ASP A 155 18.75 13.67 -23.36
CA ASP A 155 18.98 12.69 -24.43
C ASP A 155 18.71 13.27 -25.84
N TYR A 156 17.79 14.24 -25.98
CA TYR A 156 17.55 14.93 -27.28
C TYR A 156 18.54 16.06 -27.61
N THR A 157 19.38 16.49 -26.67
CA THR A 157 20.33 17.59 -26.88
C THR A 157 21.72 17.08 -27.30
N ILE A 158 21.97 15.77 -27.25
CA ILE A 158 23.23 15.13 -27.70
C ILE A 158 23.12 14.67 -29.15
#